data_AF-A0A182E990-F1
#
_entry.id   AF-A0A182E990-F1
#
_cell.length_a   1.000
_cell.length_b   1.000
_cell.length_c   1.000
_cell.angle_alpha   90.00
_cell.angle_beta   90.00
_cell.angle_gamma   90.00
#
_symmetry.space_group_name_H-M   'P 1'
#
loop_
_entity.id
_entity.type
_entity.pdbx_description
1 polymer ?
#
loop_
_entity_poly.entity_id
_entity_poly.type
_entity_poly.pdbx_seq_one_letter_code
_entity_poly.pdbx_strand_id
1 'polypeptide(L)'
;MLSTTTAQTTRRTDAPGSIGHGYSWVPPGLTRVKVEEYMAQLPNHVVPRINSSGEKFRERQLMLQLPRQDLSLAYCKHLSNSVERKLYEEFINARNEIALDIGFVCPVLPKQMECKKCRGVLEKNEMAVIAPKLGENSGWHPACFTCATCEQLLIDLTYCVKDGIIYCERHYAELHKPRCYSCDEVSFP
;
A
#
# COMPACT_ATOMS: atom_id res chain seq x y z
N MET A 1 0.13 11.16 -59.37
CA MET A 1 -0.33 11.64 -58.04
C MET A 1 -0.98 10.49 -57.32
N LEU A 2 -0.22 9.79 -56.48
CA LEU A 2 -0.72 8.71 -55.64
C LEU A 2 -0.31 9.05 -54.21
N SER A 3 -1.34 9.38 -53.44
CA SER A 3 -1.29 10.00 -52.12
C SER A 3 -0.85 9.00 -51.06
N THR A 4 0.06 9.47 -50.21
CA THR A 4 0.50 8.87 -48.96
C THR A 4 -0.63 8.86 -47.93
N THR A 5 -0.98 7.67 -47.41
CA THR A 5 -1.88 7.54 -46.25
C THR A 5 -1.08 7.10 -45.04
N THR A 6 -0.76 8.06 -44.19
CA THR A 6 -0.16 7.87 -42.86
C THR A 6 -1.24 7.36 -41.91
N ALA A 7 -1.14 6.11 -41.46
CA ALA A 7 -2.05 5.56 -40.46
C ALA A 7 -1.70 6.13 -39.07
N GLN A 8 -2.63 6.91 -38.52
CA GLN A 8 -2.56 7.51 -37.19
C GLN A 8 -2.69 6.46 -36.09
N THR A 9 -1.69 6.48 -35.21
CA THR A 9 -1.61 5.84 -33.91
C THR A 9 -2.87 6.07 -33.06
N THR A 10 -3.66 5.03 -32.81
CA THR A 10 -4.70 5.03 -31.76
C THR A 10 -4.11 4.49 -30.46
N ARG A 11 -4.34 5.26 -29.40
CA ARG A 11 -3.69 5.20 -28.09
C ARG A 11 -4.00 3.91 -27.36
N ARG A 12 -2.96 3.32 -26.76
CA ARG A 12 -3.07 2.26 -25.75
C ARG A 12 -3.88 2.80 -24.56
N THR A 13 -4.80 1.99 -24.11
CA THR A 13 -5.55 2.15 -22.87
C THR A 13 -4.58 2.13 -21.69
N ASP A 14 -4.42 3.26 -21.03
CA ASP A 14 -3.61 3.37 -19.81
C ASP A 14 -4.31 2.66 -18.65
N ALA A 15 -3.61 1.68 -18.04
CA ALA A 15 -4.04 0.98 -16.84
C ALA A 15 -4.12 1.92 -15.61
N PRO A 16 -4.83 1.55 -14.53
CA PRO A 16 -4.82 2.32 -13.28
C PRO A 16 -3.38 2.47 -12.78
N GLY A 17 -2.88 3.72 -12.71
CA GLY A 17 -1.50 4.02 -12.32
C GLY A 17 -0.58 4.55 -13.42
N SER A 18 -1.12 5.03 -14.57
CA SER A 18 -0.29 5.64 -15.62
C SER A 18 0.62 6.74 -15.08
N ILE A 19 1.92 6.49 -15.21
CA ILE A 19 3.05 7.28 -14.72
C ILE A 19 3.05 8.62 -15.47
N GLY A 20 2.38 9.64 -14.92
CA GLY A 20 2.14 10.92 -15.61
C GLY A 20 2.41 12.19 -14.80
N HIS A 21 2.96 12.09 -13.58
CA HIS A 21 3.01 13.24 -12.64
C HIS A 21 4.39 13.53 -12.03
N GLY A 22 5.47 12.92 -12.53
CA GLY A 22 6.82 13.09 -11.95
C GLY A 22 7.01 12.36 -10.63
N TYR A 23 6.09 11.45 -10.27
CA TYR A 23 6.16 10.55 -9.12
C TYR A 23 6.21 9.10 -9.62
N SER A 24 6.93 8.22 -8.92
CA SER A 24 6.96 6.78 -9.21
C SER A 24 5.74 6.03 -8.66
N TRP A 25 4.92 6.70 -7.84
CA TRP A 25 3.59 6.25 -7.44
C TRP A 25 2.71 7.44 -7.04
N VAL A 26 1.41 7.32 -7.31
CA VAL A 26 0.38 8.28 -6.87
C VAL A 26 -0.86 7.50 -6.41
N PRO A 27 -1.64 8.03 -5.46
CA PRO A 27 -2.91 7.42 -5.11
C PRO A 27 -3.85 7.36 -6.32
N PRO A 28 -4.54 6.22 -6.55
CA PRO A 28 -5.41 6.06 -7.70
C PRO A 28 -6.65 6.97 -7.60
N GLY A 29 -7.18 7.37 -8.75
CA GLY A 29 -8.44 8.11 -8.84
C GLY A 29 -8.37 9.61 -8.50
N LEU A 30 -7.18 10.16 -8.24
CA LEU A 30 -6.99 11.58 -7.97
C LEU A 30 -6.65 12.37 -9.24
N THR A 31 -7.10 13.62 -9.29
CA THR A 31 -6.62 14.59 -10.28
C THR A 31 -5.20 15.04 -9.95
N ARG A 32 -4.47 15.60 -10.92
CA ARG A 32 -3.11 16.11 -10.69
C ARG A 32 -3.02 17.08 -9.51
N VAL A 33 -3.97 18.01 -9.38
CA VAL A 33 -4.00 18.98 -8.27
C VAL A 33 -4.15 18.26 -6.93
N LYS A 34 -5.05 17.27 -6.85
CA LYS A 34 -5.24 16.46 -5.64
C LYS A 34 -4.04 15.57 -5.34
N VAL A 35 -3.31 15.08 -6.34
CA VAL A 35 -2.04 14.37 -6.12
C VAL A 35 -1.01 15.28 -5.45
N GLU A 36 -0.83 16.52 -5.95
CA GLU A 36 0.11 17.47 -5.32
C GLU A 36 -0.31 17.82 -3.89
N GLU A 37 -1.60 18.05 -3.64
CA GLU A 37 -2.15 18.28 -2.30
C GLU A 37 -1.89 17.10 -1.35
N TYR A 38 -2.04 15.85 -1.83
CA TYR A 38 -1.72 14.65 -1.05
C TYR A 38 -0.23 14.59 -0.71
N MET A 39 0.64 14.75 -1.72
CA MET A 39 2.08 14.65 -1.54
C MET A 39 2.63 15.75 -0.62
N ALA A 40 2.04 16.95 -0.63
CA ALA A 40 2.40 18.06 0.25
C ALA A 40 2.13 17.78 1.74
N GLN A 41 1.26 16.81 2.06
CA GLN A 41 0.95 16.42 3.44
C GLN A 41 1.91 15.35 3.98
N LEU A 42 2.82 14.83 3.16
CA LEU A 42 3.79 13.81 3.56
C LEU A 42 5.15 14.43 3.89
N PRO A 43 5.97 13.79 4.76
CA PRO A 43 7.35 14.21 4.96
C PRO A 43 8.15 14.22 3.64
N ASN A 44 8.92 15.28 3.37
CA ASN A 44 9.62 15.45 2.09
C ASN A 44 10.49 14.23 1.68
N HIS A 45 11.11 13.56 2.65
CA HIS A 45 12.01 12.43 2.40
C HIS A 45 11.28 11.13 2.01
N VAL A 46 9.95 11.05 2.16
CA VAL A 46 9.15 9.87 1.76
C VAL A 46 8.35 10.10 0.47
N VAL A 47 8.31 11.34 -0.05
CA VAL A 47 7.57 11.66 -1.27
C VAL A 47 8.26 11.03 -2.49
N PRO A 48 7.61 10.12 -3.24
CA PRO A 48 8.27 9.30 -4.26
C PRO A 48 8.42 10.02 -5.61
N ARG A 49 9.12 11.16 -5.63
CA ARG A 49 9.46 11.85 -6.89
C ARG A 49 10.44 11.00 -7.71
N ILE A 50 10.26 10.93 -9.02
CA ILE A 50 11.17 10.17 -9.91
C ILE A 50 12.60 10.69 -9.73
N ASN A 51 13.56 9.78 -9.61
CA ASN A 51 14.98 10.01 -9.35
C ASN A 51 15.31 10.68 -8.00
N SER A 52 14.42 10.64 -7.01
CA SER A 52 14.63 11.25 -5.69
C SER A 52 15.01 10.25 -4.60
N SER A 53 15.41 10.75 -3.43
CA SER A 53 15.58 9.90 -2.24
C SER A 53 14.28 9.24 -1.78
N GLY A 54 13.14 9.91 -1.99
CA GLY A 54 11.83 9.36 -1.65
C GLY A 54 11.39 8.20 -2.56
N GLU A 55 11.79 8.18 -3.83
CA GLU A 55 11.59 7.02 -4.70
C GLU A 55 12.38 5.81 -4.19
N LYS A 56 13.68 6.00 -3.89
CA LYS A 56 14.52 4.95 -3.31
C LYS A 56 14.00 4.47 -1.95
N PHE A 57 13.46 5.41 -1.15
CA PHE A 57 12.80 5.08 0.10
C PHE A 57 11.56 4.20 -0.16
N ARG A 58 10.70 4.57 -1.11
CA ARG A 58 9.53 3.78 -1.52
C ARG A 58 9.91 2.37 -1.97
N GLU A 59 10.94 2.23 -2.82
CA GLU A 59 11.44 0.92 -3.26
C GLU A 59 11.89 0.04 -2.09
N ARG A 60 12.59 0.64 -1.12
CA ARG A 60 12.96 -0.06 0.12
C ARG A 60 11.74 -0.47 0.94
N GLN A 61 10.75 0.42 1.09
CA GLN A 61 9.53 0.09 1.81
C GLN A 61 8.70 -0.99 1.12
N LEU A 62 8.65 -1.04 -0.22
CA LEU A 62 8.03 -2.15 -0.95
C LEU A 62 8.68 -3.49 -0.58
N MET A 63 10.01 -3.56 -0.58
CA MET A 63 10.72 -4.80 -0.20
C MET A 63 10.51 -5.20 1.26
N LEU A 64 10.47 -4.22 2.18
CA LEU A 64 10.33 -4.48 3.61
C LEU A 64 8.89 -4.79 4.00
N GLN A 65 7.92 -4.03 3.52
CA GLN A 65 6.52 -4.16 3.90
C GLN A 65 5.80 -5.27 3.15
N LEU A 66 6.24 -5.59 1.92
CA LEU A 66 5.68 -6.62 1.04
C LEU A 66 6.78 -7.62 0.58
N PRO A 67 7.39 -8.39 1.49
CA PRO A 67 8.43 -9.35 1.12
C PRO A 67 7.91 -10.37 0.12
N ARG A 68 8.66 -10.68 -0.94
CA ARG A 68 8.18 -11.56 -2.02
C ARG A 68 7.82 -12.97 -1.53
N GLN A 69 8.58 -13.48 -0.56
CA GLN A 69 8.29 -14.75 0.10
C GLN A 69 6.98 -14.74 0.91
N ASP A 70 6.48 -13.57 1.31
CA ASP A 70 5.17 -13.42 1.96
C ASP A 70 4.04 -13.27 0.92
N LEU A 71 4.33 -13.23 -0.38
CA LEU A 71 3.34 -13.03 -1.44
C LEU A 71 3.14 -14.26 -2.32
N SER A 72 4.16 -15.12 -2.44
CA SER A 72 4.06 -16.34 -3.24
C SER A 72 5.02 -17.42 -2.78
N LEU A 73 4.51 -18.66 -2.80
CA LEU A 73 5.27 -19.87 -2.56
C LEU A 73 6.49 -19.99 -3.49
N ALA A 74 6.43 -19.43 -4.70
CA ALA A 74 7.53 -19.46 -5.67
C ALA A 74 8.81 -18.75 -5.19
N TYR A 75 8.69 -17.85 -4.21
CA TYR A 75 9.82 -17.14 -3.61
C TYR A 75 10.28 -17.74 -2.28
N CYS A 76 9.56 -18.73 -1.74
CA CYS A 76 9.95 -19.44 -0.53
C CYS A 76 10.97 -20.52 -0.87
N LYS A 77 12.15 -20.48 -0.25
CA LYS A 77 13.24 -21.43 -0.46
C LYS A 77 13.28 -22.52 0.60
N HIS A 78 12.68 -22.28 1.77
CA HIS A 78 12.86 -23.13 2.95
C HIS A 78 11.59 -23.82 3.45
N LEU A 79 10.53 -23.88 2.65
CA LEU A 79 9.35 -24.73 2.89
C LEU A 79 9.61 -26.14 2.33
N SER A 80 10.04 -27.03 3.22
CA SER A 80 10.66 -28.33 2.93
C SER A 80 9.66 -29.43 2.57
N ASN A 81 8.44 -29.38 3.12
CA ASN A 81 7.46 -30.45 2.98
C ASN A 81 6.07 -29.93 2.56
N SER A 82 5.18 -30.85 2.17
CA SER A 82 3.84 -30.50 1.68
C SER A 82 2.92 -29.92 2.76
N VAL A 83 3.15 -30.24 4.03
CA VAL A 83 2.37 -29.72 5.16
C VAL A 83 2.70 -28.25 5.39
N GLU A 84 3.98 -27.89 5.46
CA GLU A 84 4.44 -26.50 5.58
C GLU A 84 3.91 -25.63 4.43
N ARG A 85 3.96 -26.15 3.19
CA ARG A 85 3.43 -25.45 2.01
C ARG A 85 1.93 -25.21 2.11
N LYS A 86 1.17 -26.20 2.57
CA LYS A 86 -0.27 -26.06 2.79
C LYS A 86 -0.58 -25.04 3.87
N LEU A 87 0.13 -25.09 5.01
CA LEU A 87 -0.04 -24.11 6.09
C LEU A 87 0.31 -22.68 5.64
N TYR A 88 1.33 -22.54 4.81
CA TYR A 88 1.67 -21.27 4.15
C TYR A 88 0.51 -20.76 3.29
N GLU A 89 -0.01 -21.60 2.39
CA GLU A 89 -1.11 -21.23 1.50
C GLU A 89 -2.37 -20.83 2.29
N GLU A 90 -2.73 -21.61 3.31
CA GLU A 90 -3.84 -21.30 4.21
C GLU A 90 -3.63 -19.95 4.91
N PHE A 91 -2.41 -19.67 5.37
CA PHE A 91 -2.07 -18.41 6.01
C PHE A 91 -2.18 -17.21 5.05
N ILE A 92 -1.64 -17.32 3.84
CA ILE A 92 -1.72 -16.27 2.82
C ILE A 92 -3.17 -16.02 2.39
N ASN A 93 -3.96 -17.08 2.17
CA ASN A 93 -5.36 -16.97 1.80
C ASN A 93 -6.16 -16.28 2.92
N ALA A 94 -5.99 -16.72 4.17
CA ALA A 94 -6.65 -16.09 5.31
C ALA A 94 -6.25 -14.62 5.45
N ARG A 95 -4.97 -14.27 5.29
CA ARG A 95 -4.53 -12.86 5.29
C ARG A 95 -5.23 -12.09 4.19
N ASN A 96 -5.19 -12.58 2.95
CA ASN A 96 -5.70 -11.85 1.79
C ASN A 96 -7.22 -11.64 1.85
N GLU A 97 -7.98 -12.63 2.35
CA GLU A 97 -9.43 -12.54 2.44
C GLU A 97 -9.87 -11.74 3.68
N ILE A 98 -9.26 -12.00 4.82
CA ILE A 98 -9.79 -11.54 6.11
C ILE A 98 -9.12 -10.24 6.56
N ALA A 99 -7.82 -10.08 6.35
CA ALA A 99 -7.04 -8.99 6.95
C ALA A 99 -6.59 -7.91 5.95
N LEU A 100 -6.19 -8.29 4.75
CA LEU A 100 -5.62 -7.42 3.73
C LEU A 100 -6.69 -6.57 3.03
N ASP A 101 -6.40 -5.29 2.85
CA ASP A 101 -7.21 -4.38 2.05
C ASP A 101 -6.33 -3.23 1.52
N ILE A 102 -6.89 -2.43 0.62
CA ILE A 102 -6.24 -1.25 0.05
C ILE A 102 -7.05 -0.02 0.45
N GLY A 103 -6.37 0.91 1.14
CA GLY A 103 -6.96 2.19 1.49
C GLY A 103 -7.11 3.06 0.25
N PHE A 104 -8.00 4.04 0.31
CA PHE A 104 -8.14 5.01 -0.76
C PHE A 104 -8.08 6.43 -0.22
N VAL A 105 -7.67 7.37 -1.06
CA VAL A 105 -7.69 8.78 -0.71
C VAL A 105 -9.06 9.36 -1.03
N CYS A 106 -9.77 9.82 0.00
CA CYS A 106 -10.95 10.65 -0.14
C CYS A 106 -10.48 12.11 -0.32
N PRO A 107 -10.62 12.71 -1.52
CA PRO A 107 -10.09 14.05 -1.77
C PRO A 107 -10.87 15.17 -1.08
N VAL A 108 -12.12 14.89 -0.69
CA VAL A 108 -13.05 15.82 -0.03
C VAL A 108 -13.91 15.01 0.93
N LEU A 109 -13.61 15.09 2.22
CA LEU A 109 -14.36 14.41 3.26
C LEU A 109 -15.81 14.91 3.34
N PRO A 110 -16.81 14.01 3.33
CA PRO A 110 -18.22 14.43 3.37
C PRO A 110 -18.64 14.97 4.75
N LYS A 111 -17.95 14.55 5.81
CA LYS A 111 -18.22 14.91 7.20
C LYS A 111 -16.93 14.90 8.01
N GLN A 112 -16.94 15.66 9.10
CA GLN A 112 -15.86 15.66 10.09
C GLN A 112 -15.75 14.28 10.76
N MET A 113 -14.53 13.84 11.04
CA MET A 113 -14.27 12.62 11.82
C MET A 113 -12.94 12.70 12.57
N GLU A 114 -12.69 11.73 13.45
CA GLU A 114 -11.44 11.64 14.21
C GLU A 114 -10.42 10.77 13.47
N CYS A 115 -9.17 11.24 13.36
CA CYS A 115 -8.08 10.44 12.85
C CYS A 115 -7.77 9.28 13.81
N LYS A 116 -7.81 8.05 13.29
CA LYS A 116 -7.59 6.83 14.08
C LYS A 116 -6.18 6.68 14.66
N LYS A 117 -5.17 7.39 14.14
CA LYS A 117 -3.80 7.38 14.69
C LYS A 117 -3.57 8.51 15.70
N CYS A 118 -3.61 9.77 15.25
CA CYS A 118 -3.21 10.91 16.07
C CYS A 118 -4.33 11.41 17.01
N ARG A 119 -5.56 10.90 16.87
CA ARG A 119 -6.76 11.38 17.59
C ARG A 119 -7.14 12.84 17.30
N GLY A 120 -6.45 13.47 16.35
CA GLY A 120 -6.78 14.78 15.84
C GLY A 120 -8.00 14.77 14.92
N VAL A 121 -8.48 15.95 14.59
CA VAL A 121 -9.68 16.13 13.76
C VAL A 121 -9.32 16.06 12.27
N LEU A 122 -10.15 15.38 11.50
CA LEU A 122 -10.20 15.42 10.05
C LEU A 122 -11.41 16.28 9.66
N GLU A 123 -11.18 17.47 9.14
CA GLU A 123 -12.26 18.42 8.89
C GLU A 123 -13.09 18.06 7.65
N LYS A 124 -14.33 18.52 7.63
CA LYS A 124 -15.18 18.41 6.44
C LYS A 124 -14.52 19.13 5.26
N ASN A 125 -14.59 18.54 4.08
CA ASN A 125 -13.97 18.99 2.84
C ASN A 125 -12.44 18.89 2.77
N GLU A 126 -11.78 18.39 3.81
CA GLU A 126 -10.35 18.07 3.75
C GLU A 126 -10.11 16.67 3.15
N MET A 127 -8.86 16.40 2.82
CA MET A 127 -8.44 15.11 2.32
C MET A 127 -8.15 14.14 3.47
N ALA A 128 -8.50 12.87 3.27
CA ALA A 128 -8.14 11.80 4.20
C ALA A 128 -7.88 10.48 3.48
N VAL A 129 -7.13 9.60 4.12
CA VAL A 129 -7.04 8.20 3.73
C VAL A 129 -8.13 7.43 4.47
N ILE A 130 -8.91 6.63 3.74
CA ILE A 130 -10.00 5.82 4.27
C ILE A 130 -9.63 4.34 4.19
N ALA A 131 -9.92 3.58 5.23
CA ALA A 131 -9.68 2.13 5.32
C ALA A 131 -11.04 1.39 5.36
N PRO A 132 -11.55 0.91 4.21
CA PRO A 132 -12.88 0.29 4.12
C PRO A 132 -13.09 -0.87 5.09
N LYS A 133 -12.08 -1.75 5.26
CA LYS A 133 -12.14 -2.90 6.16
C LYS A 133 -12.35 -2.53 7.64
N LEU A 134 -12.09 -1.28 8.03
CA LEU A 134 -12.35 -0.76 9.37
C LEU A 134 -13.67 0.02 9.50
N GLY A 135 -14.49 0.05 8.45
CA GLY A 135 -15.80 0.70 8.41
C GLY A 135 -15.77 2.16 7.94
N GLU A 136 -16.96 2.71 7.68
CA GLU A 136 -17.17 3.99 6.99
C GLU A 136 -16.63 5.23 7.74
N ASN A 137 -16.36 5.13 9.04
CA ASN A 137 -15.82 6.21 9.87
C ASN A 137 -14.35 5.98 10.27
N SER A 138 -13.61 5.23 9.45
CA SER A 138 -12.20 4.94 9.68
C SER A 138 -11.35 5.75 8.71
N GLY A 139 -10.84 6.88 9.21
CA GLY A 139 -10.05 7.84 8.46
C GLY A 139 -8.72 8.19 9.13
N TRP A 140 -7.75 8.57 8.31
CA TRP A 140 -6.42 9.04 8.73
C TRP A 140 -6.03 10.27 7.93
N HIS A 141 -5.27 11.18 8.55
CA HIS A 141 -4.47 12.12 7.77
C HIS A 141 -3.50 11.31 6.88
N PRO A 142 -3.12 11.81 5.68
CA PRO A 142 -2.15 11.13 4.83
C PRO A 142 -0.87 10.68 5.54
N ALA A 143 -0.25 11.55 6.35
CA ALA A 143 0.93 11.23 7.14
C ALA A 143 0.68 10.28 8.33
N CYS A 144 -0.59 10.07 8.69
CA CYS A 144 -1.00 9.22 9.80
C CYS A 144 -1.30 7.77 9.39
N PHE A 145 -1.37 7.47 8.09
CA PHE A 145 -1.66 6.11 7.61
C PHE A 145 -0.40 5.23 7.63
N THR A 146 0.02 4.84 8.84
CA THR A 146 1.27 4.11 9.10
C THR A 146 1.03 2.78 9.77
N CYS A 147 1.94 1.83 9.57
CA CYS A 147 1.96 0.57 10.33
C CYS A 147 2.16 0.84 11.83
N ALA A 148 1.41 0.14 12.68
CA ALA A 148 1.52 0.27 14.13
C ALA A 148 2.86 -0.22 14.73
N THR A 149 3.63 -1.04 13.99
CA THR A 149 4.89 -1.62 14.49
C THR A 149 6.12 -0.83 14.08
N CYS A 150 6.30 -0.51 12.78
CA CYS A 150 7.47 0.24 12.31
C CYS A 150 7.24 1.73 12.12
N GLU A 151 6.01 2.21 12.34
CA GLU A 151 5.59 3.61 12.20
C GLU A 151 5.84 4.21 10.79
N GLN A 152 6.18 3.39 9.80
CA GLN A 152 6.34 3.80 8.41
C GLN A 152 4.96 3.90 7.73
N LEU A 153 4.83 4.81 6.75
CA LEU A 153 3.65 4.89 5.89
C LEU A 153 3.39 3.53 5.25
N LEU A 154 2.12 3.13 5.25
CA LEU A 154 1.69 1.88 4.63
C LEU A 154 1.83 2.01 3.12
N ILE A 155 2.72 1.18 2.58
CA ILE A 155 3.18 1.31 1.21
C ILE A 155 2.00 1.17 0.23
N ASP A 156 1.86 2.13 -0.66
CA ASP A 156 0.81 2.20 -1.66
C ASP A 156 -0.63 2.05 -1.11
N LEU A 157 -0.82 2.45 0.16
CA LEU A 157 -2.08 2.31 0.92
C LEU A 157 -2.50 0.87 1.20
N THR A 158 -1.62 -0.12 0.99
CA THR A 158 -1.87 -1.52 1.31
C THR A 158 -1.71 -1.76 2.81
N TYR A 159 -2.68 -2.41 3.43
CA TYR A 159 -2.70 -2.61 4.89
C TYR A 159 -3.38 -3.91 5.30
N CYS A 160 -2.95 -4.47 6.43
CA CYS A 160 -3.63 -5.55 7.11
C CYS A 160 -4.27 -5.07 8.41
N VAL A 161 -5.46 -5.59 8.73
CA VAL A 161 -6.18 -5.28 9.96
C VAL A 161 -6.10 -6.44 10.94
N LYS A 162 -5.81 -6.13 12.21
CA LYS A 162 -6.00 -7.04 13.34
C LYS A 162 -6.47 -6.26 14.55
N ASP A 163 -7.56 -6.69 15.18
CA ASP A 163 -8.12 -6.09 16.40
C ASP A 163 -8.36 -4.57 16.27
N GLY A 164 -8.77 -4.10 15.08
CA GLY A 164 -8.98 -2.67 14.81
C GLY A 164 -7.72 -1.86 14.52
N ILE A 165 -6.54 -2.48 14.51
CA ILE A 165 -5.23 -1.84 14.30
C ILE A 165 -4.69 -2.21 12.91
N ILE A 166 -4.04 -1.25 12.26
CA ILE A 166 -3.45 -1.40 10.93
C ILE A 166 -1.96 -1.73 10.98
N TYR A 167 -1.55 -2.68 10.16
CA TYR A 167 -0.17 -3.17 10.03
C TYR A 167 0.22 -3.27 8.56
N CYS A 168 1.51 -3.23 8.25
CA CYS A 168 1.97 -3.72 6.94
C CYS A 168 1.89 -5.25 6.92
N GLU A 169 1.91 -5.86 5.72
CA GLU A 169 1.80 -7.32 5.58
C GLU A 169 2.88 -8.07 6.37
N ARG A 170 4.13 -7.58 6.32
CA ARG A 170 5.24 -8.16 7.08
C ARG A 170 4.94 -8.24 8.57
N HIS A 171 4.61 -7.11 9.21
CA HIS A 171 4.38 -7.09 10.66
C HIS A 171 3.07 -7.80 11.04
N TYR A 172 2.06 -7.79 10.17
CA TYR A 172 0.88 -8.62 10.38
C TYR A 172 1.25 -10.12 10.44
N ALA A 173 2.14 -10.58 9.55
CA ALA A 173 2.61 -11.96 9.58
C ALA A 173 3.38 -12.30 10.85
N GLU A 174 4.23 -11.39 11.32
CA GLU A 174 5.00 -11.54 12.57
C GLU A 174 4.11 -11.60 13.83
N LEU A 175 2.87 -11.11 13.78
CA LEU A 175 1.89 -11.29 14.87
C LEU A 175 1.38 -12.75 14.99
N HIS A 176 1.52 -13.56 13.94
CA HIS A 176 0.96 -14.91 13.87
C HIS A 176 2.03 -16.00 13.85
N LYS A 177 3.17 -15.73 13.22
CA LYS A 177 4.22 -16.69 12.94
C LYS A 177 5.59 -16.03 13.07
N PRO A 178 6.58 -16.71 13.69
CA PRO A 178 7.92 -16.15 13.78
C PRO A 178 8.59 -16.12 12.40
N ARG A 179 9.56 -15.23 12.24
CA ARG A 179 10.36 -15.09 11.01
C ARG A 179 11.78 -15.60 11.24
N CYS A 180 12.32 -16.30 10.25
CA CYS A 180 13.71 -16.75 10.28
C CYS A 180 14.67 -15.57 10.09
N TYR A 181 15.64 -15.40 10.99
CA TYR A 181 16.63 -14.33 10.91
C TYR A 181 17.54 -14.41 9.67
N SER A 182 17.78 -15.63 9.15
CA SER A 182 18.72 -15.81 8.04
C SER A 182 18.09 -15.65 6.65
N CYS A 183 16.88 -16.17 6.44
CA CYS A 183 16.23 -16.14 5.12
C CYS A 183 15.04 -15.20 5.05
N ASP A 184 14.65 -14.60 6.18
CA ASP A 184 13.52 -13.67 6.27
C ASP A 184 12.17 -14.31 5.89
N GLU A 185 12.05 -15.64 5.89
CA GLU A 185 10.80 -16.38 5.64
C GLU A 185 9.98 -16.55 6.93
N VAL A 186 8.66 -16.54 6.80
CA VAL A 186 7.73 -16.89 7.86
C VAL A 186 7.85 -18.39 8.15
N SER A 187 8.00 -18.77 9.41
CA SER A 187 8.23 -20.16 9.82
C SER A 187 6.90 -20.90 10.04
N PHE A 188 6.79 -22.09 9.44
CA PHE A 188 5.66 -22.99 9.59
C PHE A 188 6.14 -24.29 10.25
N PRO A 189 5.40 -24.83 11.24
CA PRO A 189 5.74 -26.07 11.94
C PRO A 189 5.44 -27.32 11.12
#